data_AF-W4QZQ1-F1
#
_entry.id   AF-W4QZQ1-F1
#
_cell.length_a   1.000
_cell.length_b   1.000
_cell.length_c   1.000
_cell.angle_alpha   90.00
_cell.angle_beta   90.00
_cell.angle_gamma   90.00
#
_symmetry.space_group_name_H-M   'P 1'
#
loop_
_entity.id
_entity.type
_entity.pdbx_description
1 polymer ?
#
loop_
_entity_poly.entity_id
_entity_poly.type
_entity_poly.pdbx_seq_one_letter_code
_entity_poly.pdbx_strand_id
1 'polypeptide(L)'
;MYPGVARFWNYQKNTLTPDKVLAGGHKKVWWKCEKDHEWESQIITKIKDHHCPYCSGRLVINGETDLETLFPDIAQEWNYQRNKGNLPSDVSAKSSKQVWWKCTQCGNDWKALISNRTRDNGNTGSGCPQCSNELRISFPEKAIYFYLKQNFENVLENIDINYFEWLGKMSIDVFVPELKLGIEYDGAWHKIETDLKKNKVCRENGITLIRVRDKRLPQLNDTSIDFIVENRKEEDLHSAIMLIFDYINKTYNHRFEMNVDIQRDRISIYKAMDLQIKENSLIQVNPLLAIEWNYEKNGGLQPSVVTSNSHKKVWWACKEGHEWNATIASRNSGGNGCPKCANIKPQVNHKSLDIEHPQLLGYWHPTKNLPLHPKDLTVGSGKKVWWRCLICSHEWERTIYYQLKREGCPSCNKDKKLKEKVSNILLDQGKIDKKFALLVKEWHSIRNGDVKLDEPFLKSYDQKFWWQCSKCQYEWETTLYKRAKRGQGCPACNSKNTVIIGYNDLQTTNPQLANEWHPDKNNDIKPTDVKKGSNKRVWWLCSVCRHEWNVPIKNRNKGSGCPLCAKKRIQ
;
A
#
# COMPACT_ATOMS: atom_id res chain seq x y z
N MET A 1 12.69 18.48 -31.54
CA MET A 1 12.01 17.59 -30.55
C MET A 1 12.97 16.52 -30.02
N TYR A 2 12.83 16.02 -28.78
CA TYR A 2 13.69 14.95 -28.24
C TYR A 2 13.48 13.59 -28.96
N PRO A 3 14.53 12.81 -29.28
CA PRO A 3 14.41 11.55 -30.01
C PRO A 3 13.46 10.52 -29.37
N GLY A 4 13.45 10.43 -28.04
CA GLY A 4 12.57 9.52 -27.29
C GLY A 4 11.08 9.87 -27.35
N VAL A 5 10.73 11.10 -27.76
CA VAL A 5 9.36 11.58 -27.96
C VAL A 5 8.97 11.53 -29.44
N ALA A 6 9.91 11.82 -30.34
CA ALA A 6 9.70 11.79 -31.78
C ALA A 6 9.24 10.41 -32.31
N ARG A 7 9.63 9.30 -31.63
CA ARG A 7 9.14 7.95 -31.96
C ARG A 7 7.62 7.78 -31.90
N PHE A 8 6.92 8.66 -31.19
CA PHE A 8 5.45 8.64 -31.10
C PHE A 8 4.79 9.54 -32.15
N TRP A 9 5.53 10.17 -33.05
CA TRP A 9 4.97 11.08 -34.04
C TRP A 9 4.14 10.34 -35.08
N ASN A 10 2.91 10.80 -35.35
CA ASN A 10 2.11 10.25 -36.43
C ASN A 10 2.47 10.94 -37.76
N TYR A 11 3.32 10.32 -38.57
CA TYR A 11 3.78 10.86 -39.85
C TYR A 11 2.71 10.89 -40.94
N GLN A 12 1.62 10.15 -40.80
CA GLN A 12 0.52 10.12 -41.77
C GLN A 12 -0.45 11.28 -41.56
N LYS A 13 -0.70 11.67 -40.30
CA LYS A 13 -1.69 12.70 -39.94
C LYS A 13 -1.12 14.09 -39.71
N ASN A 14 0.20 14.21 -39.52
CA ASN A 14 0.85 15.51 -39.36
C ASN A 14 1.48 15.99 -40.66
N THR A 15 1.23 17.25 -41.01
CA THR A 15 1.88 17.93 -42.15
C THR A 15 3.29 18.43 -41.83
N LEU A 16 3.65 18.52 -40.55
CA LEU A 16 4.98 18.91 -40.09
C LEU A 16 5.78 17.69 -39.63
N THR A 17 7.10 17.80 -39.74
CA THR A 17 8.05 16.82 -39.22
C THR A 17 8.57 17.24 -37.83
N PRO A 18 9.01 16.30 -36.96
CA PRO A 18 9.45 16.60 -35.59
C PRO A 18 10.61 17.61 -35.45
N ASP A 19 11.41 17.79 -36.51
CA ASP A 19 12.50 18.76 -36.62
C ASP A 19 12.01 20.19 -36.89
N LYS A 20 10.80 20.36 -37.43
CA LYS A 20 10.19 21.66 -37.75
C LYS A 20 9.36 22.25 -36.61
N VAL A 21 9.43 21.67 -35.42
CA VAL A 21 8.62 22.11 -34.26
C VAL A 21 9.44 22.25 -32.98
N LEU A 22 9.12 23.27 -32.20
CA LEU A 22 9.77 23.55 -30.91
C LEU A 22 9.26 22.61 -29.81
N ALA A 23 10.18 22.13 -28.97
CA ALA A 23 9.87 21.27 -27.83
C ALA A 23 8.94 21.95 -26.79
N GLY A 24 8.99 23.27 -26.66
CA GLY A 24 8.09 24.04 -25.79
C GLY A 24 6.73 24.36 -26.41
N GLY A 25 6.46 23.93 -27.64
CA GLY A 25 5.30 24.40 -28.41
C GLY A 25 3.94 23.94 -27.86
N HIS A 26 2.96 24.84 -27.91
CA HIS A 26 1.55 24.54 -27.61
C HIS A 26 0.76 23.99 -28.81
N LYS A 27 1.41 23.84 -29.97
CA LYS A 27 0.78 23.30 -31.17
C LYS A 27 0.31 21.86 -30.92
N LYS A 28 -0.95 21.58 -31.26
CA LYS A 28 -1.50 20.23 -31.27
C LYS A 28 -1.03 19.47 -32.51
N VAL A 29 -0.64 18.23 -32.30
CA VAL A 29 -0.17 17.30 -33.33
C VAL A 29 -0.67 15.91 -33.00
N TRP A 30 -0.72 15.05 -34.02
CA TRP A 30 -1.10 13.66 -33.90
C TRP A 30 0.06 12.79 -33.44
N TRP A 31 -0.22 11.91 -32.49
CA TRP A 31 0.70 10.94 -31.94
C TRP A 31 0.19 9.53 -32.21
N LYS A 32 1.09 8.57 -32.30
CA LYS A 32 0.82 7.15 -32.49
C LYS A 32 1.73 6.33 -31.59
N CYS A 33 1.21 5.33 -30.87
CA CYS A 33 2.03 4.42 -30.06
C CYS A 33 2.32 3.10 -30.76
N GLU A 34 3.15 2.26 -30.15
CA GLU A 34 3.53 0.93 -30.67
C GLU A 34 2.36 -0.07 -30.74
N LYS A 35 1.26 0.20 -30.02
CA LYS A 35 -0.01 -0.56 -30.13
C LYS A 35 -1.00 0.09 -31.10
N ASP A 36 -0.51 0.89 -32.04
CA ASP A 36 -1.28 1.61 -33.06
C ASP A 36 -2.34 2.61 -32.57
N HIS A 37 -2.46 2.89 -31.26
CA HIS A 37 -3.37 3.94 -30.79
C HIS A 37 -2.94 5.33 -31.23
N GLU A 38 -3.88 6.11 -31.75
CA GLU A 38 -3.65 7.46 -32.25
C GLU A 38 -4.40 8.51 -31.41
N TRP A 39 -3.74 9.60 -31.04
CA TRP A 39 -4.36 10.71 -30.32
C TRP A 39 -3.75 12.06 -30.68
N GLU A 40 -4.53 13.11 -30.54
CA GLU A 40 -4.05 14.49 -30.71
C GLU A 40 -3.73 15.11 -29.34
N SER A 41 -2.54 15.71 -29.19
CA SER A 41 -2.20 16.49 -27.99
C SER A 41 -1.13 17.55 -28.28
N GLN A 42 -1.01 18.55 -27.41
CA GLN A 42 0.05 19.56 -27.51
C GLN A 42 1.44 18.94 -27.36
N ILE A 43 2.42 19.49 -28.08
CA ILE A 43 3.83 19.04 -28.03
C ILE A 43 4.38 19.11 -26.61
N ILE A 44 4.16 20.22 -25.90
CA ILE A 44 4.60 20.37 -24.51
C ILE A 44 4.00 19.32 -23.56
N THR A 45 2.74 18.92 -23.77
CA THR A 45 2.07 17.89 -22.94
C THR A 45 2.74 16.53 -23.12
N LYS A 46 3.06 16.14 -24.36
CA LYS A 46 3.73 14.87 -24.66
C LYS A 46 5.19 14.82 -24.20
N ILE A 47 5.84 15.98 -24.07
CA ILE A 47 7.18 16.10 -23.49
C ILE A 47 7.15 16.00 -21.97
N LYS A 48 6.11 16.49 -21.30
CA LYS A 48 5.93 16.31 -19.85
C LYS A 48 5.44 14.90 -19.50
N ASP A 49 4.60 14.31 -20.35
CA ASP A 49 4.05 12.97 -20.16
C ASP A 49 4.19 12.12 -21.42
N HIS A 50 5.12 11.18 -21.38
CA HIS A 50 5.49 10.35 -22.53
C HIS A 50 4.56 9.15 -22.74
N HIS A 51 3.55 8.92 -21.90
CA HIS A 51 2.71 7.72 -22.00
C HIS A 51 1.67 7.84 -23.12
N CYS A 52 1.20 6.69 -23.61
CA CYS A 52 0.01 6.63 -24.46
C CYS A 52 -1.23 6.71 -23.55
N PRO A 53 -2.17 7.64 -23.80
CA PRO A 53 -3.34 7.81 -22.95
C PRO A 53 -4.28 6.59 -22.99
N TYR A 54 -4.36 5.87 -24.10
CA TYR A 54 -5.12 4.62 -24.18
C TYR A 54 -4.44 3.49 -23.40
N CYS A 55 -3.13 3.24 -23.64
CA CYS A 55 -2.40 2.18 -22.92
C CYS A 55 -2.29 2.41 -21.42
N SER A 56 -2.28 3.66 -20.96
CA SER A 56 -2.30 4.00 -19.53
C SER A 56 -3.71 3.91 -18.91
N GLY A 57 -4.73 3.70 -19.75
CA GLY A 57 -6.13 3.61 -19.37
C GLY A 57 -6.75 4.97 -19.07
N ARG A 58 -6.18 6.09 -19.52
CA ARG A 58 -6.76 7.44 -19.35
C ARG A 58 -7.81 7.78 -20.41
N LEU A 59 -7.65 7.24 -21.62
CA LEU A 59 -8.69 7.24 -22.65
C LEU A 59 -9.35 5.87 -22.72
N VAL A 60 -10.63 5.89 -23.07
CA VAL A 60 -11.48 4.70 -23.14
C VAL A 60 -11.19 3.87 -24.39
N ILE A 61 -11.16 2.55 -24.22
CA ILE A 61 -11.26 1.53 -25.25
C ILE A 61 -12.42 0.64 -24.79
N ASN A 62 -13.52 0.64 -25.55
CA ASN A 62 -14.70 -0.17 -25.22
C ASN A 62 -14.33 -1.65 -25.19
N GLY A 63 -14.69 -2.34 -24.11
CA GLY A 63 -14.37 -3.75 -23.87
C GLY A 63 -12.97 -4.00 -23.28
N GLU A 64 -12.19 -2.96 -22.99
CA GLU A 64 -10.84 -3.13 -22.41
C GLU A 64 -10.55 -2.19 -21.23
N THR A 65 -10.81 -0.89 -21.38
CA THR A 65 -10.43 0.12 -20.36
C THR A 65 -11.61 0.95 -19.85
N ASP A 66 -12.81 0.71 -20.37
CA ASP A 66 -14.03 1.35 -19.92
C ASP A 66 -14.43 0.91 -18.51
N LEU A 67 -15.27 1.74 -17.88
CA LEU A 67 -15.74 1.54 -16.51
C LEU A 67 -16.60 0.27 -16.38
N GLU A 68 -17.43 -0.01 -17.36
CA GLU A 68 -18.38 -1.15 -17.34
C GLU A 68 -17.65 -2.49 -17.35
N THR A 69 -16.64 -2.61 -18.22
CA THR A 69 -15.83 -3.81 -18.36
C THR A 69 -14.93 -4.04 -17.13
N LEU A 70 -14.26 -3.00 -16.63
CA LEU A 70 -13.29 -3.16 -15.54
C LEU A 70 -13.91 -3.16 -14.15
N PHE A 71 -15.06 -2.50 -13.95
CA PHE A 71 -15.70 -2.36 -12.64
C PHE A 71 -17.24 -2.48 -12.75
N PRO A 72 -17.76 -3.66 -13.11
CA PRO A 72 -19.20 -3.87 -13.34
C PRO A 72 -20.07 -3.51 -12.13
N ASP A 73 -19.61 -3.79 -10.91
CA ASP A 73 -20.35 -3.47 -9.68
C ASP A 73 -20.47 -1.94 -9.47
N ILE A 74 -19.42 -1.18 -9.80
CA ILE A 74 -19.44 0.28 -9.73
C ILE A 74 -20.32 0.84 -10.86
N ALA A 75 -20.28 0.25 -12.05
CA ALA A 75 -21.09 0.67 -13.18
C ALA A 75 -22.60 0.53 -12.90
N GLN A 76 -23.02 -0.45 -12.09
CA GLN A 76 -24.41 -0.58 -11.63
C GLN A 76 -24.90 0.63 -10.82
N GLU A 77 -24.00 1.34 -10.13
CA GLU A 77 -24.32 2.57 -9.40
C GLU A 77 -24.41 3.80 -10.32
N TRP A 78 -24.38 3.66 -11.65
CA TRP A 78 -24.46 4.80 -12.57
C TRP A 78 -25.87 5.41 -12.62
N ASN A 79 -25.98 6.74 -12.48
CA ASN A 79 -27.27 7.40 -12.64
C ASN A 79 -27.53 7.80 -14.11
N TYR A 80 -28.18 6.91 -14.87
CA TYR A 80 -28.49 7.12 -16.30
C TYR A 80 -29.33 8.37 -16.58
N GLN A 81 -30.31 8.68 -15.71
CA GLN A 81 -31.20 9.82 -15.87
C GLN A 81 -30.43 11.14 -15.77
N ARG A 82 -29.51 11.25 -14.82
CA ARG A 82 -28.77 12.50 -14.52
C ARG A 82 -27.51 12.67 -15.35
N ASN A 83 -26.93 11.58 -15.85
CA ASN A 83 -25.76 11.63 -16.75
C ASN A 83 -26.13 11.80 -18.23
N LYS A 84 -27.43 11.95 -18.56
CA LYS A 84 -28.00 12.41 -19.84
C LYS A 84 -27.21 11.93 -21.08
N GLY A 85 -27.21 10.63 -21.32
CA GLY A 85 -26.64 10.03 -22.54
C GLY A 85 -25.16 9.64 -22.49
N ASN A 86 -24.47 9.79 -21.34
CA ASN A 86 -23.18 9.14 -21.13
C ASN A 86 -23.39 7.76 -20.51
N LEU A 87 -22.84 6.71 -21.13
CA LEU A 87 -22.85 5.37 -20.57
C LEU A 87 -21.54 5.06 -19.83
N PRO A 88 -21.56 4.12 -18.86
CA PRO A 88 -20.34 3.60 -18.25
C PRO A 88 -19.32 3.05 -19.25
N SER A 89 -19.79 2.44 -20.35
CA SER A 89 -18.96 2.00 -21.47
C SER A 89 -18.21 3.12 -22.19
N ASP A 90 -18.72 4.36 -22.15
CA ASP A 90 -18.16 5.49 -22.91
C ASP A 90 -17.05 6.24 -22.15
N VAL A 91 -16.73 5.80 -20.94
CA VAL A 91 -15.77 6.46 -20.06
C VAL A 91 -14.72 5.49 -19.56
N SER A 92 -13.46 5.93 -19.50
CA SER A 92 -12.40 5.11 -18.91
C SER A 92 -12.58 4.99 -17.40
N ALA A 93 -12.27 3.81 -16.85
CA ALA A 93 -12.29 3.56 -15.42
C ALA A 93 -11.33 4.47 -14.61
N LYS A 94 -10.31 5.07 -15.24
CA LYS A 94 -9.39 6.02 -14.58
C LYS A 94 -9.71 7.48 -14.86
N SER A 95 -10.86 7.76 -15.47
CA SER A 95 -11.26 9.12 -15.82
C SER A 95 -11.38 10.02 -14.59
N SER A 96 -10.94 11.26 -14.71
CA SER A 96 -11.22 12.32 -13.73
C SER A 96 -12.54 13.04 -14.02
N LYS A 97 -13.41 12.48 -14.86
CA LYS A 97 -14.75 13.02 -15.09
C LYS A 97 -15.61 12.81 -13.85
N GLN A 98 -16.27 13.87 -13.42
CA GLN A 98 -17.25 13.83 -12.33
C GLN A 98 -18.62 13.50 -12.90
N VAL A 99 -19.26 12.47 -12.36
CA VAL A 99 -20.55 11.94 -12.84
C VAL A 99 -21.49 11.72 -11.66
N TRP A 100 -22.77 11.59 -11.96
CA TRP A 100 -23.78 11.22 -10.97
C TRP A 100 -23.83 9.71 -10.78
N TRP A 101 -23.84 9.30 -9.53
CA TRP A 101 -24.03 7.94 -9.08
C TRP A 101 -25.37 7.85 -8.35
N LYS A 102 -25.99 6.68 -8.40
CA LYS A 102 -27.20 6.33 -7.67
C LYS A 102 -26.93 5.06 -6.87
N CYS A 103 -27.16 5.11 -5.58
CA CYS A 103 -26.81 4.00 -4.70
C CYS A 103 -27.81 2.89 -4.93
N THR A 104 -27.34 1.69 -5.22
CA THR A 104 -28.19 0.50 -5.35
C THR A 104 -28.83 0.11 -4.02
N GLN A 105 -28.23 0.51 -2.89
CA GLN A 105 -28.68 0.18 -1.53
C GLN A 105 -29.71 1.18 -0.98
N CYS A 106 -29.36 2.47 -0.89
CA CYS A 106 -30.22 3.50 -0.29
C CYS A 106 -30.93 4.40 -1.31
N GLY A 107 -30.67 4.23 -2.61
CA GLY A 107 -31.26 5.05 -3.67
C GLY A 107 -30.72 6.48 -3.78
N ASN A 108 -29.81 6.90 -2.90
CA ASN A 108 -29.25 8.26 -2.89
C ASN A 108 -28.45 8.57 -4.15
N ASP A 109 -28.58 9.81 -4.63
CA ASP A 109 -27.80 10.35 -5.72
C ASP A 109 -26.62 11.19 -5.21
N TRP A 110 -25.41 10.97 -5.73
CA TRP A 110 -24.28 11.85 -5.43
C TRP A 110 -23.35 12.02 -6.64
N LYS A 111 -22.55 13.10 -6.62
CA LYS A 111 -21.49 13.30 -7.61
C LYS A 111 -20.14 12.85 -7.07
N ALA A 112 -19.41 12.06 -7.85
CA ALA A 112 -18.01 11.72 -7.56
C ALA A 112 -17.20 11.54 -8.84
N LEU A 113 -15.87 11.65 -8.72
CA LEU A 113 -14.93 11.34 -9.80
C LEU A 113 -14.90 9.82 -10.02
N ILE A 114 -14.93 9.39 -11.29
CA ILE A 114 -14.80 7.97 -11.65
C ILE A 114 -13.52 7.37 -11.06
N SER A 115 -12.39 8.05 -11.23
CA SER A 115 -11.10 7.62 -10.67
C SER A 115 -11.02 7.58 -9.14
N ASN A 116 -11.95 8.17 -8.39
CA ASN A 116 -12.02 8.00 -6.93
C ASN A 116 -12.81 6.75 -6.54
N ARG A 117 -13.73 6.32 -7.41
CA ARG A 117 -14.55 5.12 -7.24
C ARG A 117 -13.77 3.85 -7.58
N THR A 118 -12.81 3.93 -8.49
CA THR A 118 -12.07 2.79 -9.06
C THR A 118 -10.62 2.65 -8.56
N ARG A 119 -10.25 3.30 -7.44
CA ARG A 119 -8.87 3.21 -6.89
C ARG A 119 -8.61 1.83 -6.30
N ASP A 120 -7.64 1.13 -6.85
CA ASP A 120 -7.31 -0.25 -6.50
C ASP A 120 -6.06 -0.36 -5.60
N ASN A 121 -6.07 0.32 -4.45
CA ASN A 121 -4.96 0.33 -3.48
C ASN A 121 -5.33 -0.37 -2.15
N GLY A 122 -6.18 -1.39 -2.20
CA GLY A 122 -6.61 -2.11 -0.98
C GLY A 122 -7.58 -1.32 -0.08
N ASN A 123 -8.06 -0.16 -0.53
CA ASN A 123 -9.24 0.52 0.00
C ASN A 123 -10.25 0.58 -1.15
N THR A 124 -11.41 -0.04 -0.96
CA THR A 124 -12.60 0.11 -1.81
C THR A 124 -12.83 1.59 -2.07
N GLY A 125 -13.03 2.01 -3.33
CA GLY A 125 -13.22 3.41 -3.70
C GLY A 125 -14.34 4.11 -2.93
N SER A 126 -14.42 5.44 -3.02
CA SER A 126 -15.33 6.24 -2.21
C SER A 126 -16.80 5.83 -2.40
N GLY A 127 -17.37 5.10 -1.44
CA GLY A 127 -18.76 4.61 -1.44
C GLY A 127 -19.83 5.71 -1.49
N CYS A 128 -21.11 5.34 -1.52
CA CYS A 128 -22.20 6.31 -1.40
C CYS A 128 -22.03 7.12 -0.10
N PRO A 129 -22.01 8.47 -0.14
CA PRO A 129 -21.81 9.31 1.04
C PRO A 129 -22.94 9.18 2.08
N GLN A 130 -24.10 8.66 1.67
CA GLN A 130 -25.22 8.39 2.58
C GLN A 130 -25.11 7.01 3.23
N CYS A 131 -24.61 5.99 2.52
CA CYS A 131 -24.33 4.67 3.10
C CYS A 131 -23.03 4.63 3.92
N SER A 132 -22.03 5.42 3.52
CA SER A 132 -20.79 5.61 4.28
C SER A 132 -20.97 6.55 5.48
N ASN A 133 -22.18 7.08 5.67
CA ASN A 133 -22.55 8.00 6.74
C ASN A 133 -22.63 7.29 8.10
N GLU A 134 -21.52 6.71 8.55
CA GLU A 134 -21.20 6.74 9.96
C GLU A 134 -20.83 8.20 10.28
N LEU A 135 -21.83 8.97 10.75
CA LEU A 135 -21.70 10.21 11.52
C LEU A 135 -21.47 11.51 10.71
N ARG A 136 -22.55 12.19 10.32
CA ARG A 136 -22.58 13.67 10.40
C ARG A 136 -23.08 14.19 11.75
N ILE A 137 -23.66 13.34 12.60
CA ILE A 137 -24.02 13.70 13.97
C ILE A 137 -23.05 13.02 14.92
N SER A 138 -22.22 13.78 15.63
CA SER A 138 -21.31 13.21 16.61
C SER A 138 -22.08 12.67 17.83
N PHE A 139 -21.53 11.68 18.54
CA PHE A 139 -22.17 11.18 19.77
C PHE A 139 -22.46 12.31 20.78
N PRO A 140 -21.56 13.30 20.98
CA PRO A 140 -21.86 14.49 21.77
C PRO A 140 -23.11 15.27 21.32
N GLU A 141 -23.23 15.58 20.03
CA GLU A 141 -24.41 16.27 19.47
C GLU A 141 -25.69 15.47 19.75
N LYS A 142 -25.64 14.15 19.54
CA LYS A 142 -26.80 13.28 19.77
C LYS A 142 -27.16 13.17 21.25
N ALA A 143 -26.16 13.15 22.14
CA ALA A 143 -26.40 13.13 23.58
C ALA A 143 -27.10 14.42 24.02
N ILE A 144 -26.63 15.58 23.56
CA ILE A 144 -27.27 16.88 23.82
C ILE A 144 -28.72 16.87 23.32
N TYR A 145 -28.95 16.46 22.07
CA TYR A 145 -30.29 16.31 21.52
C TYR A 145 -31.19 15.42 22.38
N PHE A 146 -30.69 14.23 22.78
CA PHE A 146 -31.45 13.26 23.55
C PHE A 146 -31.97 13.83 24.86
N TYR A 147 -31.13 14.54 25.64
CA TYR A 147 -31.56 15.13 26.91
C TYR A 147 -32.50 16.32 26.71
N LEU A 148 -32.27 17.15 25.69
CA LEU A 148 -33.21 18.24 25.36
C LEU A 148 -34.57 17.69 24.96
N LYS A 149 -34.62 16.62 24.17
CA LYS A 149 -35.86 16.01 23.70
C LYS A 149 -36.72 15.39 24.81
N GLN A 150 -36.12 15.06 25.96
CA GLN A 150 -36.88 14.63 27.14
C GLN A 150 -37.65 15.76 27.82
N ASN A 151 -37.23 17.01 27.59
CA ASN A 151 -37.75 18.19 28.29
C ASN A 151 -38.50 19.16 27.37
N PHE A 152 -38.25 19.07 26.05
CA PHE A 152 -38.87 19.91 25.03
C PHE A 152 -39.57 19.05 23.97
N GLU A 153 -40.81 19.40 23.66
CA GLU A 153 -41.61 18.70 22.65
C GLU A 153 -40.99 18.86 21.26
N ASN A 154 -40.48 20.05 20.93
CA ASN A 154 -39.86 20.35 19.65
C ASN A 154 -38.36 20.63 19.80
N VAL A 155 -37.55 19.66 19.40
CA VAL A 155 -36.10 19.78 19.27
C VAL A 155 -35.74 19.20 17.91
N LEU A 156 -34.92 19.93 17.16
CA LEU A 156 -34.50 19.60 15.81
C LEU A 156 -32.98 19.41 15.77
N GLU A 157 -32.51 18.54 14.87
CA GLU A 157 -31.09 18.21 14.70
C GLU A 157 -30.62 18.62 13.31
N ASN A 158 -29.36 19.04 13.22
CA ASN A 158 -28.66 19.35 11.97
C ASN A 158 -29.49 20.23 11.03
N ILE A 159 -29.96 21.36 11.57
CA ILE A 159 -30.73 22.37 10.84
C ILE A 159 -29.83 23.02 9.80
N ASP A 160 -30.20 22.92 8.52
CA ASP A 160 -29.40 23.44 7.40
C ASP A 160 -30.21 24.42 6.54
N ILE A 161 -29.70 24.70 5.33
CA ILE A 161 -30.32 25.61 4.36
C ILE A 161 -31.78 25.28 4.04
N ASN A 162 -32.19 24.02 4.16
CA ASN A 162 -33.57 23.64 3.85
C ASN A 162 -34.55 24.12 4.93
N TYR A 163 -34.05 24.38 6.14
CA TYR A 163 -34.84 24.94 7.23
C TYR A 163 -34.66 26.45 7.34
N PHE A 164 -33.41 26.92 7.25
CA PHE A 164 -33.08 28.34 7.25
C PHE A 164 -32.23 28.69 6.02
N GLU A 165 -32.84 29.27 5.00
CA GLU A 165 -32.14 29.62 3.74
C GLU A 165 -30.90 30.49 3.96
N TRP A 166 -30.96 31.39 4.95
CA TRP A 166 -29.86 32.29 5.33
C TRP A 166 -28.64 31.59 5.93
N LEU A 167 -28.73 30.32 6.34
CA LEU A 167 -27.56 29.54 6.79
C LEU A 167 -26.60 29.24 5.64
N GLY A 168 -27.06 29.25 4.39
CA GLY A 168 -26.24 28.96 3.21
C GLY A 168 -25.64 27.56 3.27
N LYS A 169 -24.31 27.42 3.46
CA LYS A 169 -23.65 26.11 3.55
C LYS A 169 -23.41 25.64 5.00
N MET A 170 -23.85 26.42 5.98
CA MET A 170 -23.69 26.13 7.41
C MET A 170 -24.89 25.33 7.92
N SER A 171 -24.73 24.69 9.07
CA SER A 171 -25.77 23.99 9.81
C SER A 171 -25.73 24.37 11.29
N ILE A 172 -26.83 24.16 12.02
CA ILE A 172 -26.91 24.22 13.48
C ILE A 172 -27.09 22.79 14.02
N ASP A 173 -26.22 22.33 14.91
CA ASP A 173 -26.20 20.92 15.33
C ASP A 173 -27.48 20.49 16.06
N VAL A 174 -27.91 21.29 17.04
CA VAL A 174 -29.19 21.09 17.75
C VAL A 174 -29.91 22.43 17.88
N PHE A 175 -31.21 22.45 17.61
CA PHE A 175 -32.04 23.66 17.66
C PHE A 175 -33.31 23.41 18.46
N VAL A 176 -33.61 24.30 19.41
CA VAL A 176 -34.85 24.32 20.21
C VAL A 176 -35.68 25.53 19.75
N PRO A 177 -36.66 25.33 18.83
CA PRO A 177 -37.39 26.44 18.22
C PRO A 177 -38.13 27.32 19.21
N GLU A 178 -38.72 26.71 20.24
CA GLU A 178 -39.47 27.41 21.29
C GLU A 178 -38.62 28.47 22.01
N LEU A 179 -37.34 28.16 22.25
CA LEU A 179 -36.40 29.07 22.92
C LEU A 179 -35.61 29.96 21.96
N LYS A 180 -35.76 29.74 20.64
CA LYS A 180 -34.88 30.28 19.59
C LYS A 180 -33.40 30.06 19.93
N LEU A 181 -33.09 28.85 20.40
CA LEU A 181 -31.78 28.49 20.94
C LEU A 181 -31.12 27.42 20.05
N GLY A 182 -29.96 27.73 19.51
CA GLY A 182 -29.09 26.77 18.82
C GLY A 182 -27.92 26.35 19.71
N ILE A 183 -27.50 25.10 19.57
CA ILE A 183 -26.38 24.52 20.30
C ILE A 183 -25.43 23.88 19.29
N GLU A 184 -24.15 24.19 19.44
CA GLU A 184 -23.05 23.67 18.63
C GLU A 184 -22.09 22.87 19.50
N TYR A 185 -21.64 21.73 19.01
CA TYR A 185 -20.56 20.97 19.66
C TYR A 185 -19.28 21.05 18.82
N ASP A 186 -18.38 21.98 19.17
CA ASP A 186 -17.22 22.31 18.37
C ASP A 186 -16.04 21.37 18.65
N GLY A 187 -15.84 20.40 17.77
CA GLY A 187 -14.62 19.57 17.76
C GLY A 187 -13.38 20.37 17.34
N ALA A 188 -12.17 19.87 17.64
CA ALA A 188 -10.89 20.55 17.34
C ALA A 188 -10.56 20.79 15.85
N TRP A 189 -11.49 20.48 14.94
CA TRP A 189 -11.36 20.74 13.50
C TRP A 189 -12.10 22.00 13.05
N HIS A 190 -12.77 22.72 13.98
CA HIS A 190 -13.49 23.95 13.69
C HIS A 190 -12.55 25.10 13.32
N LYS A 191 -13.07 26.02 12.49
CA LYS A 191 -12.35 27.20 12.01
C LYS A 191 -13.02 28.46 12.54
N ILE A 192 -12.25 29.29 13.23
CA ILE A 192 -12.71 30.54 13.87
C ILE A 192 -13.53 31.41 12.92
N GLU A 193 -13.06 31.63 11.69
CA GLU A 193 -13.75 32.49 10.73
C GLU A 193 -15.16 31.96 10.37
N THR A 194 -15.30 30.65 10.25
CA THR A 194 -16.60 30.01 9.96
C THR A 194 -17.51 30.09 11.17
N ASP A 195 -16.93 29.87 12.35
CA ASP A 195 -17.62 29.95 13.64
C ASP A 195 -18.19 31.34 13.90
N LEU A 196 -17.38 32.41 13.76
CA LEU A 196 -17.79 33.80 13.93
C LEU A 196 -18.84 34.22 12.91
N LYS A 197 -18.72 33.78 11.65
CA LYS A 197 -19.73 34.04 10.63
C LYS A 197 -21.08 33.41 11.02
N LYS A 198 -21.07 32.16 11.49
CA LYS A 198 -22.29 31.47 11.94
C LYS A 198 -22.94 32.19 13.12
N ASN A 199 -22.15 32.56 14.12
CA ASN A 199 -22.58 33.32 15.30
C ASN A 199 -23.31 34.61 14.91
N LYS A 200 -22.66 35.44 14.08
CA LYS A 200 -23.22 36.70 13.60
C LYS A 200 -24.55 36.51 12.88
N VAL A 201 -24.61 35.59 11.92
CA VAL A 201 -25.82 35.35 11.12
C VAL A 201 -26.96 34.82 11.98
N CYS A 202 -26.68 33.91 12.94
CA CYS A 202 -27.71 33.43 13.87
C CYS A 202 -28.24 34.56 14.75
N ARG A 203 -27.35 35.41 15.28
CA ARG A 203 -27.73 36.56 16.11
C ARG A 203 -28.59 37.56 15.35
N GLU A 204 -28.22 37.89 14.10
CA GLU A 204 -29.00 38.78 13.22
C GLU A 204 -30.40 38.24 12.93
N ASN A 205 -30.58 36.92 12.97
CA ASN A 205 -31.87 36.25 12.79
C ASN A 205 -32.57 35.89 14.12
N GLY A 206 -32.11 36.46 15.25
CA GLY A 206 -32.76 36.30 16.55
C GLY A 206 -32.57 34.92 17.21
N ILE A 207 -31.52 34.19 16.82
CA ILE A 207 -31.15 32.89 17.41
C ILE A 207 -29.95 33.09 18.33
N THR A 208 -30.10 32.65 19.58
CA THR A 208 -28.99 32.56 20.54
C THR A 208 -28.20 31.28 20.28
N LEU A 209 -26.87 31.35 20.24
CA LEU A 209 -26.01 30.17 20.12
C LEU A 209 -25.25 29.88 21.41
N ILE A 210 -25.35 28.65 21.89
CA ILE A 210 -24.43 28.06 22.88
C ILE A 210 -23.43 27.18 22.14
N ARG A 211 -22.15 27.30 22.48
CA ARG A 211 -21.08 26.50 21.87
C ARG A 211 -20.33 25.73 22.92
N VAL A 212 -20.34 24.40 22.82
CA VAL A 212 -19.51 23.52 23.62
C VAL A 212 -18.18 23.33 22.88
N ARG A 213 -17.12 24.02 23.33
CA ARG A 213 -15.85 24.17 22.61
C ARG A 213 -14.73 23.34 23.21
N ASP A 214 -14.04 22.57 22.38
CA ASP A 214 -12.80 21.88 22.74
C ASP A 214 -11.72 22.89 23.21
N LYS A 215 -11.06 22.64 24.34
CA LYS A 215 -10.04 23.55 24.92
C LYS A 215 -8.89 23.93 23.97
N ARG A 216 -8.65 23.15 22.92
CA ARG A 216 -7.61 23.45 21.91
C ARG A 216 -8.04 24.55 20.95
N LEU A 217 -9.33 24.84 20.88
CA LEU A 217 -9.85 25.95 20.10
C LEU A 217 -9.70 27.24 20.92
N PRO A 218 -9.37 28.36 20.27
CA PRO A 218 -9.38 29.65 20.94
C PRO A 218 -10.81 30.06 21.30
N GLN A 219 -10.91 30.87 22.34
CA GLN A 219 -12.14 31.56 22.73
C GLN A 219 -12.56 32.51 21.61
N LEU A 220 -13.87 32.56 21.32
CA LEU A 220 -14.39 33.46 20.29
C LEU A 220 -14.66 34.87 20.83
N ASN A 221 -15.08 34.99 22.10
CA ASN A 221 -15.42 36.26 22.76
C ASN A 221 -16.35 37.15 21.91
N ASP A 222 -17.40 36.54 21.37
CA ASP A 222 -18.35 37.18 20.44
C ASP A 222 -19.81 36.99 20.94
N THR A 223 -20.77 36.79 20.03
CA THR A 223 -22.21 36.75 20.29
C THR A 223 -22.70 35.38 20.79
N SER A 224 -21.84 34.36 20.78
CA SER A 224 -22.13 33.03 21.35
C SER A 224 -21.78 32.93 22.83
N ILE A 225 -22.46 32.01 23.52
CA ILE A 225 -22.13 31.59 24.89
C ILE A 225 -21.23 30.37 24.78
N ASP A 226 -19.96 30.51 25.16
CA ASP A 226 -18.96 29.47 24.98
C ASP A 226 -18.70 28.70 26.30
N PHE A 227 -18.92 27.39 26.27
CA PHE A 227 -18.54 26.46 27.36
C PHE A 227 -17.33 25.62 26.94
N ILE A 228 -16.21 25.77 27.64
CA ILE A 228 -14.96 25.08 27.30
C ILE A 228 -14.92 23.69 27.94
N VAL A 229 -14.61 22.67 27.13
CA VAL A 229 -14.42 21.27 27.58
C VAL A 229 -12.98 20.81 27.41
N GLU A 230 -12.42 20.15 28.43
CA GLU A 230 -10.97 19.96 28.51
C GLU A 230 -10.41 18.77 27.72
N ASN A 231 -10.92 17.55 27.91
CA ASN A 231 -10.19 16.34 27.50
C ASN A 231 -11.00 15.37 26.64
N ARG A 232 -12.18 15.78 26.17
CA ARG A 232 -13.15 14.93 25.44
C ARG A 232 -13.48 13.63 26.19
N LYS A 233 -13.39 13.66 27.52
CA LYS A 233 -13.86 12.57 28.36
C LYS A 233 -15.37 12.67 28.47
N GLU A 234 -16.00 11.57 28.87
CA GLU A 234 -17.44 11.55 29.05
C GLU A 234 -17.92 12.51 30.16
N GLU A 235 -17.09 12.70 31.18
CA GLU A 235 -17.27 13.70 32.25
C GLU A 235 -17.41 15.13 31.69
N ASP A 236 -16.68 15.45 30.61
CA ASP A 236 -16.73 16.77 29.99
C ASP A 236 -18.07 16.99 29.27
N LEU A 237 -18.59 15.94 28.60
CA LEU A 237 -19.88 15.98 27.93
C LEU A 237 -21.03 16.07 28.95
N HIS A 238 -20.93 15.36 30.07
CA HIS A 238 -21.89 15.48 31.17
C HIS A 238 -21.92 16.94 31.68
N SER A 239 -20.75 17.50 31.96
CA SER A 239 -20.63 18.89 32.43
C SER A 239 -21.19 19.90 31.43
N ALA A 240 -20.94 19.70 30.12
CA ALA A 240 -21.48 20.55 29.08
C ALA A 240 -23.02 20.52 29.03
N ILE A 241 -23.63 19.33 29.12
CA ILE A 241 -25.10 19.19 29.15
C ILE A 241 -25.66 19.89 30.40
N MET A 242 -25.06 19.69 31.57
CA MET A 242 -25.49 20.36 32.80
C MET A 242 -25.41 21.88 32.68
N LEU A 243 -24.36 22.44 32.07
CA LEU A 243 -24.21 23.88 31.84
C LEU A 243 -25.25 24.43 30.86
N ILE A 244 -25.57 23.68 29.80
CA ILE A 244 -26.64 24.06 28.85
C ILE A 244 -27.98 24.20 29.59
N PHE A 245 -28.33 23.23 30.43
CA PHE A 245 -29.60 23.27 31.15
C PHE A 245 -29.62 24.28 32.30
N ASP A 246 -28.49 24.50 32.99
CA ASP A 246 -28.36 25.58 33.97
C ASP A 246 -28.60 26.95 33.31
N TYR A 247 -28.03 27.17 32.12
CA TYR A 247 -28.31 28.36 31.33
C TYR A 247 -29.79 28.46 30.95
N ILE A 248 -30.38 27.37 30.44
CA ILE A 248 -31.80 27.35 30.06
C ILE A 248 -32.70 27.68 31.25
N ASN A 249 -32.47 27.05 32.41
CA ASN A 249 -33.22 27.29 33.64
C ASN A 249 -33.12 28.76 34.07
N LYS A 250 -31.91 29.33 34.09
CA LYS A 250 -31.68 30.73 34.51
C LYS A 250 -32.27 31.75 33.55
N THR A 251 -32.10 31.55 32.25
CA THR A 251 -32.48 32.55 31.23
C THR A 251 -33.96 32.50 30.87
N TYR A 252 -34.56 31.31 30.85
CA TYR A 252 -35.94 31.12 30.40
C TYR A 252 -36.90 30.78 31.56
N ASN A 253 -36.44 30.89 32.82
CA ASN A 253 -37.22 30.66 34.04
C ASN A 253 -37.87 29.26 34.10
N HIS A 254 -37.17 28.24 33.58
CA HIS A 254 -37.54 26.84 33.74
C HIS A 254 -36.96 26.27 35.04
N ARG A 255 -37.49 25.11 35.47
CA ARG A 255 -37.00 24.37 36.65
C ARG A 255 -36.85 22.88 36.34
N PHE A 256 -36.00 22.56 35.37
CA PHE A 256 -35.68 21.16 35.08
C PHE A 256 -34.78 20.60 36.19
N GLU A 257 -35.18 19.50 36.83
CA GLU A 257 -34.30 18.67 37.65
C GLU A 257 -33.58 17.66 36.75
N MET A 258 -32.29 17.88 36.52
CA MET A 258 -31.51 17.06 35.60
C MET A 258 -30.94 15.80 36.24
N ASN A 259 -31.25 14.64 35.67
CA ASN A 259 -30.58 13.36 35.95
C ASN A 259 -29.79 12.90 34.73
N VAL A 260 -28.65 13.56 34.46
CA VAL A 260 -27.76 13.23 33.34
C VAL A 260 -26.85 12.08 33.72
N ASP A 261 -27.08 10.91 33.13
CA ASP A 261 -26.18 9.76 33.23
C ASP A 261 -25.90 9.21 31.84
N ILE A 262 -24.78 9.67 31.26
CA ILE A 262 -24.41 9.31 29.89
C ILE A 262 -24.12 7.81 29.77
N GLN A 263 -23.58 7.14 30.79
CA GLN A 263 -23.35 5.69 30.72
C GLN A 263 -24.68 4.94 30.67
N ARG A 264 -25.61 5.28 31.56
CA ARG A 264 -26.96 4.69 31.61
C ARG A 264 -27.70 4.91 30.28
N ASP A 265 -27.64 6.14 29.77
CA ASP A 265 -28.49 6.57 28.65
C ASP A 265 -27.85 6.37 27.27
N ARG A 266 -26.56 6.01 27.21
CA ARG A 266 -25.77 5.77 25.99
C ARG A 266 -26.52 4.90 24.98
N ILE A 267 -27.21 3.88 25.49
CA ILE A 267 -27.99 2.90 24.75
C ILE A 267 -29.12 3.59 23.98
N SER A 268 -29.95 4.35 24.68
CA SER A 268 -31.09 5.08 24.12
C SER A 268 -30.62 6.18 23.16
N ILE A 269 -29.49 6.84 23.48
CA ILE A 269 -28.84 7.81 22.60
C ILE A 269 -28.43 7.16 21.26
N TYR A 270 -27.82 5.98 21.29
CA TYR A 270 -27.46 5.27 20.06
C TYR A 270 -28.67 4.75 19.28
N LYS A 271 -29.74 4.30 19.95
CA LYS A 271 -30.98 3.88 19.29
C LYS A 271 -31.69 5.04 18.59
N ALA A 272 -31.57 6.25 19.10
CA ALA A 272 -32.10 7.46 18.46
C ALA A 272 -31.29 7.89 17.23
N MET A 273 -30.11 7.29 16.98
CA MET A 273 -29.38 7.44 15.72
C MET A 273 -29.93 6.42 14.73
N ASP A 274 -30.33 6.84 13.53
CA ASP A 274 -30.80 5.92 12.49
C ASP A 274 -29.61 5.07 11.97
N LEU A 275 -29.46 3.85 12.52
CA LEU A 275 -28.32 2.97 12.27
C LEU A 275 -28.69 1.93 11.19
N GLN A 276 -28.24 2.16 9.96
CA GLN A 276 -28.45 1.23 8.84
C GLN A 276 -27.49 0.02 8.90
N ILE A 277 -27.98 -1.15 8.48
CA ILE A 277 -27.17 -2.37 8.32
C ILE A 277 -26.10 -2.13 7.24
N LYS A 278 -24.86 -2.54 7.51
CA LYS A 278 -23.72 -2.29 6.62
C LYS A 278 -23.25 -3.56 5.93
N GLU A 279 -23.01 -3.49 4.62
CA GLU A 279 -22.46 -4.59 3.81
C GLU A 279 -21.01 -4.98 4.17
N ASN A 280 -20.29 -4.11 4.90
CA ASN A 280 -18.97 -4.38 5.47
C ASN A 280 -19.01 -4.38 7.00
N SER A 281 -20.16 -4.75 7.57
CA SER A 281 -20.38 -4.78 9.01
C SER A 281 -19.44 -5.77 9.71
N LEU A 282 -19.21 -5.56 11.00
CA LEU A 282 -18.38 -6.47 11.81
C LEU A 282 -18.88 -7.91 11.71
N ILE A 283 -20.20 -8.13 11.76
CA ILE A 283 -20.76 -9.49 11.70
C ILE A 283 -20.59 -10.15 10.34
N GLN A 284 -20.60 -9.39 9.25
CA GLN A 284 -20.41 -9.93 7.91
C GLN A 284 -18.93 -10.19 7.61
N VAL A 285 -18.03 -9.30 8.05
CA VAL A 285 -16.59 -9.43 7.80
C VAL A 285 -15.92 -10.40 8.78
N ASN A 286 -16.37 -10.43 10.04
CA ASN A 286 -15.79 -11.27 11.08
C ASN A 286 -16.86 -11.78 12.07
N PRO A 287 -17.67 -12.77 11.67
CA PRO A 287 -18.73 -13.34 12.52
C PRO A 287 -18.21 -13.88 13.85
N LEU A 288 -17.02 -14.49 13.87
CA LEU A 288 -16.43 -15.06 15.08
C LEU A 288 -16.10 -13.98 16.11
N LEU A 289 -15.58 -12.83 15.67
CA LEU A 289 -15.34 -11.72 16.57
C LEU A 289 -16.65 -11.09 17.05
N ALA A 290 -17.69 -11.06 16.21
CA ALA A 290 -19.03 -10.60 16.62
C ALA A 290 -19.66 -11.46 17.73
N ILE A 291 -19.25 -12.72 17.91
CA ILE A 291 -19.67 -13.56 19.04
C ILE A 291 -19.18 -12.99 20.38
N GLU A 292 -18.00 -12.35 20.39
CA GLU A 292 -17.46 -11.72 21.60
C GLU A 292 -18.10 -10.36 21.91
N TRP A 293 -19.16 -9.97 21.18
CA TRP A 293 -19.86 -8.72 21.41
C TRP A 293 -20.68 -8.77 22.69
N ASN A 294 -20.50 -7.78 23.56
CA ASN A 294 -21.32 -7.67 24.77
C ASN A 294 -22.63 -6.92 24.45
N TYR A 295 -23.69 -7.65 24.09
CA TYR A 295 -24.97 -7.07 23.68
C TYR A 295 -25.65 -6.23 24.77
N GLU A 296 -25.48 -6.61 26.03
CA GLU A 296 -26.04 -5.92 27.19
C GLU A 296 -25.35 -4.55 27.38
N LYS A 297 -24.02 -4.53 27.51
CA LYS A 297 -23.25 -3.29 27.71
C LYS A 297 -23.11 -2.41 26.48
N ASN A 298 -23.34 -2.96 25.29
CA ASN A 298 -23.43 -2.17 24.05
C ASN A 298 -24.85 -1.68 23.75
N GLY A 299 -25.83 -2.04 24.58
CA GLY A 299 -27.17 -1.45 24.52
C GLY A 299 -27.90 -1.62 23.21
N GLY A 300 -27.78 -2.78 22.59
CA GLY A 300 -28.42 -3.03 21.32
C GLY A 300 -27.76 -2.36 20.12
N LEU A 301 -26.60 -1.69 20.27
CA LEU A 301 -25.70 -1.46 19.15
C LEU A 301 -25.29 -2.83 18.60
N GLN A 302 -25.72 -3.14 17.38
CA GLN A 302 -25.50 -4.44 16.77
C GLN A 302 -24.19 -4.48 15.97
N PRO A 303 -23.47 -5.61 15.97
CA PRO A 303 -22.36 -5.84 15.05
C PRO A 303 -22.72 -5.64 13.56
N SER A 304 -24.00 -5.71 13.20
CA SER A 304 -24.52 -5.53 11.83
C SER A 304 -24.58 -4.08 11.35
N VAL A 305 -24.53 -3.10 12.27
CA VAL A 305 -24.68 -1.67 11.94
C VAL A 305 -23.39 -0.87 12.13
N VAL A 306 -22.27 -1.55 12.38
CA VAL A 306 -20.93 -0.95 12.56
C VAL A 306 -19.95 -1.59 11.60
N THR A 307 -19.08 -0.79 10.99
CA THR A 307 -18.04 -1.32 10.08
C THR A 307 -16.95 -2.09 10.83
N SER A 308 -16.39 -3.14 10.22
CA SER A 308 -15.36 -4.00 10.84
C SER A 308 -14.03 -3.26 11.15
N ASN A 309 -13.79 -2.12 10.53
CA ASN A 309 -12.62 -1.26 10.75
C ASN A 309 -12.95 0.03 11.54
N SER A 310 -14.11 0.11 12.20
CA SER A 310 -14.49 1.29 12.97
C SER A 310 -13.57 1.50 14.19
N HIS A 311 -13.14 2.74 14.42
CA HIS A 311 -12.40 3.10 15.64
C HIS A 311 -13.31 3.26 16.88
N LYS A 312 -14.61 2.98 16.74
CA LYS A 312 -15.57 3.00 17.86
C LYS A 312 -15.15 1.99 18.94
N LYS A 313 -15.10 2.46 20.18
CA LYS A 313 -14.88 1.66 21.38
C LYS A 313 -16.19 1.01 21.82
N VAL A 314 -16.18 -0.29 22.00
CA VAL A 314 -17.34 -1.10 22.41
C VAL A 314 -16.93 -2.09 23.47
N TRP A 315 -17.91 -2.61 24.20
CA TRP A 315 -17.72 -3.66 25.19
C TRP A 315 -17.67 -5.03 24.51
N TRP A 316 -16.70 -5.83 24.93
CA TRP A 316 -16.52 -7.21 24.52
C TRP A 316 -16.70 -8.10 25.73
N ALA A 317 -17.18 -9.32 25.51
CA ALA A 317 -17.24 -10.38 26.49
C ALA A 317 -16.65 -11.64 25.87
N CYS A 318 -15.69 -12.28 26.55
CA CYS A 318 -15.20 -13.58 26.11
C CYS A 318 -16.08 -14.69 26.67
N LYS A 319 -15.87 -15.91 26.17
CA LYS A 319 -16.56 -17.12 26.64
C LYS A 319 -16.44 -17.38 28.15
N GLU A 320 -15.39 -16.88 28.80
CA GLU A 320 -15.19 -17.00 30.26
C GLU A 320 -15.92 -15.89 31.04
N GLY A 321 -16.75 -15.08 30.38
CA GLY A 321 -17.53 -14.00 30.98
C GLY A 321 -16.73 -12.74 31.31
N HIS A 322 -15.45 -12.68 30.97
CA HIS A 322 -14.65 -11.48 31.18
C HIS A 322 -15.04 -10.39 30.19
N GLU A 323 -15.30 -9.19 30.71
CA GLU A 323 -15.70 -8.05 29.91
C GLU A 323 -14.60 -7.00 29.83
N TRP A 324 -14.42 -6.37 28.67
CA TRP A 324 -13.47 -5.27 28.49
C TRP A 324 -13.87 -4.34 27.35
N ASN A 325 -13.32 -3.13 27.36
CA ASN A 325 -13.57 -2.12 26.35
C ASN A 325 -12.39 -2.03 25.37
N ALA A 326 -12.66 -2.12 24.06
CA ALA A 326 -11.66 -2.01 23.00
C ALA A 326 -12.29 -1.51 21.68
N THR A 327 -11.47 -0.97 20.78
CA THR A 327 -11.95 -0.52 19.46
C THR A 327 -12.22 -1.70 18.53
N ILE A 328 -13.25 -1.59 17.67
CA ILE A 328 -13.60 -2.62 16.69
C ILE A 328 -12.43 -2.90 15.73
N ALA A 329 -11.82 -1.85 15.18
CA ALA A 329 -10.66 -1.96 14.29
C ALA A 329 -9.48 -2.71 14.91
N SER A 330 -9.17 -2.44 16.19
CA SER A 330 -8.07 -3.11 16.88
C SER A 330 -8.34 -4.60 17.06
N ARG A 331 -9.58 -4.96 17.39
CA ARG A 331 -10.00 -6.36 17.53
C ARG A 331 -10.03 -7.08 16.18
N ASN A 332 -10.52 -6.43 15.13
CA ASN A 332 -10.66 -7.02 13.80
C ASN A 332 -9.31 -7.24 13.09
N SER A 333 -8.33 -6.34 13.30
CA SER A 333 -6.98 -6.46 12.73
C SER A 333 -6.08 -7.50 13.44
N GLY A 334 -6.64 -8.29 14.37
CA GLY A 334 -5.92 -9.33 15.11
C GLY A 334 -5.29 -8.85 16.41
N GLY A 335 -5.81 -7.78 17.02
CA GLY A 335 -5.41 -7.30 18.34
C GLY A 335 -5.61 -8.33 19.45
N ASN A 336 -4.98 -8.08 20.61
CA ASN A 336 -4.99 -8.98 21.75
C ASN A 336 -6.44 -9.29 22.20
N GLY A 337 -6.71 -10.57 22.47
CA GLY A 337 -7.99 -11.05 23.00
C GLY A 337 -8.26 -10.56 24.42
N CYS A 338 -9.11 -11.27 25.16
CA CYS A 338 -9.48 -10.87 26.52
C CYS A 338 -8.26 -10.56 27.41
N PRO A 339 -8.13 -9.34 27.96
CA PRO A 339 -6.97 -8.95 28.76
C PRO A 339 -6.92 -9.69 30.11
N LYS A 340 -8.08 -10.09 30.66
CA LYS A 340 -8.13 -10.92 31.87
C LYS A 340 -7.68 -12.35 31.57
N CYS A 341 -8.16 -12.97 30.49
CA CYS A 341 -7.65 -14.28 30.04
C CYS A 341 -6.15 -14.23 29.71
N ALA A 342 -5.64 -13.10 29.22
CA ALA A 342 -4.22 -12.90 28.95
C ALA A 342 -3.37 -12.69 30.22
N ASN A 343 -3.96 -12.16 31.31
CA ASN A 343 -3.29 -11.89 32.58
C ASN A 343 -3.46 -12.98 33.65
N ILE A 344 -4.44 -13.88 33.49
CA ILE A 344 -4.55 -15.07 34.33
C ILE A 344 -3.44 -16.04 33.90
N LYS A 345 -2.42 -16.21 34.74
CA LYS A 345 -1.52 -17.36 34.64
C LYS A 345 -2.38 -18.63 34.78
N PRO A 346 -2.38 -19.54 33.79
CA PRO A 346 -3.39 -20.59 33.70
C PRO A 346 -3.11 -21.71 34.70
N GLN A 347 -3.98 -21.84 35.70
CA GLN A 347 -4.44 -23.13 36.22
C GLN A 347 -5.89 -23.20 35.72
N VAL A 348 -6.18 -23.71 34.52
CA VAL A 348 -6.69 -25.05 34.19
C VAL A 348 -7.17 -24.85 32.73
N ASN A 349 -6.60 -25.37 31.64
CA ASN A 349 -6.77 -26.72 31.07
C ASN A 349 -6.03 -26.80 29.71
N HIS A 350 -4.73 -26.48 29.66
CA HIS A 350 -3.92 -26.93 28.53
C HIS A 350 -3.16 -28.18 28.97
N LYS A 351 -3.36 -29.29 28.27
CA LYS A 351 -2.46 -30.44 28.38
C LYS A 351 -1.07 -30.01 27.91
N SER A 352 -0.06 -30.76 28.31
CA SER A 352 1.32 -30.44 27.99
C SER A 352 1.60 -30.51 26.48
N LEU A 353 2.67 -29.86 26.02
CA LEU A 353 3.01 -29.67 24.59
C LEU A 353 3.13 -31.01 23.86
N ASP A 354 3.67 -32.03 24.53
CA ASP A 354 3.79 -33.39 24.03
C ASP A 354 2.43 -34.09 23.85
N ILE A 355 1.42 -33.72 24.63
CA ILE A 355 0.07 -34.28 24.55
C ILE A 355 -0.78 -33.53 23.52
N GLU A 356 -0.77 -32.20 23.52
CA GLU A 356 -1.61 -31.42 22.59
C GLU A 356 -1.04 -31.35 21.17
N HIS A 357 0.29 -31.33 21.04
CA HIS A 357 0.98 -31.18 19.75
C HIS A 357 2.20 -32.11 19.61
N PRO A 358 2.02 -33.44 19.65
CA PRO A 358 3.11 -34.42 19.53
C PRO A 358 3.94 -34.26 18.25
N GLN A 359 3.35 -33.73 17.17
CA GLN A 359 4.06 -33.44 15.92
C GLN A 359 5.21 -32.42 16.08
N LEU A 360 5.16 -31.56 17.10
CA LEU A 360 6.23 -30.60 17.37
C LEU A 360 7.45 -31.22 18.05
N LEU A 361 7.30 -32.41 18.65
CA LEU A 361 8.42 -33.13 19.25
C LEU A 361 9.45 -33.55 18.20
N GLY A 362 9.01 -33.79 16.96
CA GLY A 362 9.88 -34.01 15.81
C GLY A 362 10.75 -32.79 15.47
N TYR A 363 10.51 -31.63 16.07
CA TYR A 363 11.36 -30.46 15.95
C TYR A 363 12.04 -30.07 17.25
N TRP A 364 11.82 -30.77 18.37
CA TRP A 364 12.40 -30.40 19.65
C TRP A 364 13.92 -30.60 19.63
N HIS A 365 14.68 -29.59 20.06
CA HIS A 365 16.13 -29.73 20.09
C HIS A 365 16.56 -30.71 21.20
N PRO A 366 17.40 -31.73 20.91
CA PRO A 366 17.68 -32.83 21.85
C PRO A 366 18.42 -32.41 23.13
N THR A 367 19.27 -31.38 23.06
CA THR A 367 20.12 -30.98 24.21
C THR A 367 19.95 -29.53 24.66
N LYS A 368 19.78 -28.55 23.75
CA LYS A 368 19.73 -27.11 24.07
C LYS A 368 18.55 -26.64 24.93
N ASN A 369 17.56 -27.49 25.16
CA ASN A 369 16.44 -27.17 26.04
C ASN A 369 16.65 -27.69 27.47
N LEU A 370 17.65 -28.52 27.75
CA LEU A 370 17.83 -29.11 29.08
C LEU A 370 18.06 -28.01 30.14
N PRO A 371 17.44 -28.13 31.34
CA PRO A 371 16.65 -29.26 31.86
C PRO A 371 15.14 -29.23 31.52
N LEU A 372 14.70 -28.35 30.61
CA LEU A 372 13.29 -28.17 30.26
C LEU A 372 12.79 -29.29 29.33
N HIS A 373 11.69 -29.95 29.70
CA HIS A 373 11.06 -30.97 28.86
C HIS A 373 9.73 -30.46 28.24
N PRO A 374 9.30 -31.00 27.08
CA PRO A 374 8.03 -30.65 26.45
C PRO A 374 6.81 -30.86 27.37
N LYS A 375 6.85 -31.89 28.22
CA LYS A 375 5.80 -32.18 29.22
C LYS A 375 5.62 -31.06 30.26
N ASP A 376 6.64 -30.23 30.46
CA ASP A 376 6.62 -29.13 31.43
C ASP A 376 6.08 -27.82 30.83
N LEU A 377 5.63 -27.85 29.56
CA LEU A 377 5.22 -26.67 28.80
C LEU A 377 3.82 -26.83 28.24
N THR A 378 3.05 -25.75 28.23
CA THR A 378 1.75 -25.67 27.57
C THR A 378 1.86 -24.95 26.22
N VAL A 379 0.89 -25.16 25.35
CA VAL A 379 0.86 -24.60 23.98
C VAL A 379 0.79 -23.06 23.94
N GLY A 380 0.25 -22.47 25.01
CA GLY A 380 0.18 -21.02 25.23
C GLY A 380 1.44 -20.41 25.86
N SER A 381 2.47 -21.21 26.17
CA SER A 381 3.68 -20.71 26.80
C SER A 381 4.44 -19.73 25.88
N GLY A 382 4.69 -18.53 26.40
CA GLY A 382 5.54 -17.52 25.76
C GLY A 382 7.03 -17.84 25.81
N LYS A 383 7.42 -19.00 26.37
CA LYS A 383 8.82 -19.39 26.54
C LYS A 383 9.46 -19.71 25.20
N LYS A 384 10.64 -19.14 24.95
CA LYS A 384 11.48 -19.48 23.80
C LYS A 384 12.20 -20.79 24.08
N VAL A 385 12.16 -21.69 23.11
CA VAL A 385 12.83 -22.98 23.15
C VAL A 385 13.56 -23.19 21.83
N TRP A 386 14.58 -24.04 21.86
CA TRP A 386 15.34 -24.46 20.70
C TRP A 386 14.63 -25.57 19.95
N TRP A 387 14.61 -25.43 18.64
CA TRP A 387 14.08 -26.39 17.70
C TRP A 387 15.18 -26.84 16.76
N ARG A 388 15.07 -28.06 16.22
CA ARG A 388 15.95 -28.62 15.21
C ARG A 388 15.13 -29.33 14.15
N CYS A 389 15.37 -29.01 12.87
CA CYS A 389 14.69 -29.68 11.78
C CYS A 389 15.34 -31.03 11.51
N LEU A 390 14.56 -32.10 11.53
CA LEU A 390 15.08 -33.43 11.16
C LEU A 390 15.40 -33.56 9.65
N ILE A 391 14.86 -32.68 8.81
CA ILE A 391 15.06 -32.70 7.36
C ILE A 391 16.35 -31.98 6.95
N CYS A 392 16.53 -30.74 7.42
CA CYS A 392 17.67 -29.90 7.00
C CYS A 392 18.68 -29.62 8.11
N SER A 393 18.50 -30.22 9.30
CA SER A 393 19.32 -29.99 10.49
C SER A 393 19.41 -28.53 10.97
N HIS A 394 18.63 -27.61 10.39
CA HIS A 394 18.58 -26.23 10.84
C HIS A 394 18.06 -26.15 12.27
N GLU A 395 18.82 -25.47 13.12
CA GLU A 395 18.47 -25.20 14.51
C GLU A 395 18.00 -23.75 14.67
N TRP A 396 16.89 -23.52 15.36
CA TRP A 396 16.39 -22.16 15.60
C TRP A 396 15.73 -22.03 16.96
N GLU A 397 15.74 -20.83 17.51
CA GLU A 397 15.04 -20.52 18.75
C GLU A 397 13.73 -19.78 18.43
N ARG A 398 12.61 -20.20 19.04
CA ARG A 398 11.35 -19.43 19.04
C ARG A 398 10.38 -19.91 20.12
N THR A 399 9.31 -19.15 20.33
CA THR A 399 8.23 -19.57 21.22
C THR A 399 7.38 -20.69 20.62
N ILE A 400 6.76 -21.49 21.49
CA ILE A 400 5.82 -22.56 21.11
C ILE A 400 4.65 -22.01 20.28
N TYR A 401 4.04 -20.90 20.72
CA TYR A 401 2.98 -20.22 19.98
C TYR A 401 3.37 -19.87 18.53
N TYR A 402 4.58 -19.33 18.32
CA TYR A 402 5.03 -19.00 16.96
C TYR A 402 5.41 -20.24 16.14
N GLN A 403 5.83 -21.34 16.79
CA GLN A 403 6.07 -22.61 16.12
C GLN A 403 4.76 -23.24 15.62
N LEU A 404 3.66 -23.08 16.37
CA LEU A 404 2.32 -23.53 15.97
C LEU A 404 1.74 -22.67 14.83
N LYS A 405 1.81 -21.34 14.95
CA LYS A 405 1.26 -20.44 13.92
C LYS A 405 2.02 -20.49 12.59
N ARG A 406 3.30 -20.86 12.62
CA ARG A 406 4.19 -20.95 11.45
C ARG A 406 4.80 -22.33 11.39
N GLU A 407 3.94 -23.33 11.20
CA GLU A 407 4.27 -24.76 11.18
C GLU A 407 5.54 -25.07 10.39
N GLY A 408 6.41 -25.93 10.93
CA GLY A 408 7.59 -26.46 10.26
C GLY A 408 8.85 -25.59 10.38
N CYS A 409 9.91 -26.02 9.67
CA CYS A 409 11.20 -25.34 9.71
C CYS A 409 11.19 -24.03 8.92
N PRO A 410 11.69 -22.91 9.48
CA PRO A 410 11.70 -21.62 8.79
C PRO A 410 12.53 -21.62 7.51
N SER A 411 13.62 -22.38 7.52
CA SER A 411 14.48 -22.57 6.35
C SER A 411 13.72 -23.31 5.24
N CYS A 412 13.09 -24.45 5.58
CA CYS A 412 12.32 -25.24 4.61
C CYS A 412 11.08 -24.51 4.06
N ASN A 413 10.39 -23.71 4.87
CA ASN A 413 9.23 -22.92 4.42
C ASN A 413 9.63 -21.76 3.51
N LYS A 414 10.79 -21.15 3.77
CA LYS A 414 11.39 -20.18 2.85
C LYS A 414 11.70 -20.86 1.52
N ASP A 415 12.27 -22.06 1.55
CA ASP A 415 12.55 -22.85 0.34
C ASP A 415 11.28 -23.25 -0.42
N LYS A 416 10.17 -23.60 0.27
CA LYS A 416 8.89 -23.96 -0.38
C LYS A 416 8.25 -22.81 -1.15
N LYS A 417 8.07 -21.64 -0.51
CA LYS A 417 7.54 -20.43 -1.19
C LYS A 417 8.45 -19.93 -2.31
N LEU A 418 9.73 -20.23 -2.20
CA LEU A 418 10.73 -19.89 -3.18
C LEU A 418 10.68 -20.84 -4.40
N LYS A 419 10.47 -22.14 -4.18
CA LYS A 419 10.22 -23.17 -5.20
C LYS A 419 8.95 -22.87 -6.03
N GLU A 420 7.85 -22.48 -5.39
CA GLU A 420 6.61 -22.07 -6.07
C GLU A 420 6.84 -20.86 -7.00
N LYS A 421 7.64 -19.88 -6.57
CA LYS A 421 8.03 -18.73 -7.43
C LYS A 421 8.96 -19.09 -8.58
N VAL A 422 9.81 -20.12 -8.46
CA VAL A 422 10.66 -20.61 -9.57
C VAL A 422 9.79 -21.30 -10.61
N SER A 423 8.91 -22.19 -10.15
CA SER A 423 8.01 -22.96 -11.02
C SER A 423 7.12 -22.02 -11.86
N ASN A 424 6.58 -20.95 -11.26
CA ASN A 424 5.82 -19.93 -11.99
C ASN A 424 6.68 -19.09 -12.95
N ILE A 425 7.98 -18.89 -12.70
CA ILE A 425 8.88 -18.16 -13.64
C ILE A 425 9.21 -19.03 -14.86
N LEU A 426 9.24 -20.35 -14.71
CA LEU A 426 9.50 -21.29 -15.80
C LEU A 426 8.21 -21.65 -16.58
N LEU A 427 7.04 -21.56 -15.95
CA LEU A 427 5.76 -22.01 -16.52
C LEU A 427 4.78 -20.89 -16.90
N ASP A 428 4.89 -19.66 -16.37
CA ASP A 428 3.84 -18.64 -16.59
C ASP A 428 4.13 -17.69 -17.78
N GLN A 429 3.10 -17.55 -18.62
CA GLN A 429 2.91 -16.61 -19.75
C GLN A 429 3.41 -16.96 -21.16
N GLY A 430 3.30 -18.21 -21.64
CA GLY A 430 3.13 -18.48 -23.09
C GLY A 430 4.12 -17.80 -24.05
N LYS A 431 5.33 -17.45 -23.58
CA LYS A 431 6.43 -16.83 -24.32
C LYS A 431 7.71 -17.61 -24.04
N ILE A 432 7.61 -18.93 -24.17
CA ILE A 432 8.79 -19.76 -24.35
C ILE A 432 9.07 -19.78 -25.84
N ASP A 433 10.16 -19.15 -26.24
CA ASP A 433 10.91 -19.73 -27.35
C ASP A 433 12.40 -19.45 -27.17
N LYS A 434 12.82 -18.18 -27.10
CA LYS A 434 14.26 -17.86 -27.17
C LYS A 434 15.04 -17.93 -25.85
N LYS A 435 14.45 -17.48 -24.73
CA LYS A 435 15.20 -17.33 -23.46
C LYS A 435 15.41 -18.67 -22.74
N PHE A 436 14.37 -19.50 -22.67
CA PHE A 436 14.46 -20.82 -22.06
C PHE A 436 15.30 -21.78 -22.91
N ALA A 437 15.16 -21.75 -24.24
CA ALA A 437 16.03 -22.51 -25.16
C ALA A 437 17.51 -22.15 -24.96
N LEU A 438 17.85 -20.88 -24.73
CA LEU A 438 19.22 -20.47 -24.43
C LEU A 438 19.71 -20.99 -23.06
N LEU A 439 18.84 -21.11 -22.06
CA LEU A 439 19.20 -21.67 -20.75
C LEU A 439 19.47 -23.16 -20.85
N VAL A 440 18.61 -23.91 -21.53
CA VAL A 440 18.81 -25.36 -21.80
C VAL A 440 20.10 -25.57 -22.60
N LYS A 441 20.32 -24.76 -23.64
CA LYS A 441 21.52 -24.83 -24.48
C LYS A 441 22.82 -24.55 -23.73
N GLU A 442 22.79 -23.67 -22.73
CA GLU A 442 23.97 -23.32 -21.93
C GLU A 442 24.08 -24.14 -20.64
N TRP A 443 23.19 -25.12 -20.39
CA TRP A 443 23.30 -26.01 -19.24
C TRP A 443 24.43 -27.03 -19.42
N HIS A 444 25.30 -27.17 -18.42
CA HIS A 444 26.41 -28.11 -18.51
C HIS A 444 25.98 -29.51 -18.09
N SER A 445 25.67 -30.39 -19.05
CA SER A 445 25.15 -31.75 -18.80
C SER A 445 26.10 -32.62 -17.96
N ILE A 446 27.41 -32.55 -18.22
CA ILE A 446 28.40 -33.39 -17.50
C ILE A 446 28.62 -32.91 -16.05
N ARG A 447 28.91 -31.62 -15.84
CA ARG A 447 29.24 -31.08 -14.51
C ARG A 447 28.04 -30.95 -13.57
N ASN A 448 26.83 -30.90 -14.10
CA ASN A 448 25.62 -30.94 -13.28
C ASN A 448 25.14 -32.37 -12.97
N GLY A 449 25.84 -33.40 -13.47
CA GLY A 449 25.46 -34.80 -13.28
C GLY A 449 24.06 -35.09 -13.82
N ASP A 450 23.29 -35.90 -13.10
CA ASP A 450 21.93 -36.31 -13.50
C ASP A 450 20.87 -35.20 -13.33
N VAL A 451 21.27 -34.02 -12.86
CA VAL A 451 20.33 -32.90 -12.63
C VAL A 451 19.93 -32.27 -13.96
N LYS A 452 18.67 -32.48 -14.34
CA LYS A 452 18.09 -31.85 -15.51
C LYS A 452 17.48 -30.49 -15.18
N LEU A 453 17.60 -29.54 -16.11
CA LEU A 453 17.12 -28.17 -15.94
C LEU A 453 15.58 -28.06 -16.00
N ASP A 454 14.93 -29.01 -16.65
CA ASP A 454 13.48 -29.14 -16.82
C ASP A 454 12.81 -29.98 -15.72
N GLU A 455 13.57 -30.57 -14.79
CA GLU A 455 12.98 -31.30 -13.68
C GLU A 455 12.40 -30.36 -12.61
N PRO A 456 11.19 -30.66 -12.09
CA PRO A 456 10.46 -29.79 -11.16
C PRO A 456 11.11 -29.61 -9.77
N PHE A 457 12.34 -30.07 -9.56
CA PHE A 457 12.97 -30.20 -8.24
C PHE A 457 14.39 -29.61 -8.11
N LEU A 458 14.71 -28.49 -8.76
CA LEU A 458 15.91 -27.72 -8.41
C LEU A 458 15.76 -27.14 -7.00
N LYS A 459 16.49 -27.71 -6.03
CA LYS A 459 16.20 -27.62 -4.59
C LYS A 459 16.42 -26.23 -3.97
N SER A 460 17.11 -25.29 -4.63
CA SER A 460 17.36 -23.94 -4.09
C SER A 460 17.80 -22.93 -5.17
N TYR A 461 17.39 -21.64 -5.04
CA TYR A 461 17.88 -20.55 -5.90
C TYR A 461 19.35 -20.16 -5.62
N ASP A 462 19.91 -20.52 -4.45
CA ASP A 462 21.31 -20.30 -4.09
C ASP A 462 22.20 -21.47 -4.49
N GLN A 463 21.61 -22.59 -4.90
CA GLN A 463 22.34 -23.69 -5.49
C GLN A 463 22.96 -23.22 -6.80
N LYS A 464 24.26 -23.44 -6.88
CA LYS A 464 25.05 -23.11 -8.03
C LYS A 464 25.05 -24.29 -8.99
N PHE A 465 24.95 -23.97 -10.27
CA PHE A 465 25.03 -24.93 -11.36
C PHE A 465 26.09 -24.48 -12.35
N TRP A 466 26.65 -25.45 -13.05
CA TRP A 466 27.59 -25.23 -14.12
C TRP A 466 26.85 -24.92 -15.42
N TRP A 467 27.35 -23.90 -16.11
CA TRP A 467 26.86 -23.44 -17.38
C TRP A 467 28.03 -23.44 -18.37
N GLN A 468 27.77 -23.75 -19.63
CA GLN A 468 28.74 -23.70 -20.70
C GLN A 468 28.25 -22.72 -21.76
N CYS A 469 29.07 -21.72 -22.09
CA CYS A 469 28.61 -20.64 -22.96
C CYS A 469 28.50 -21.14 -24.39
N SER A 470 27.33 -20.99 -25.01
CA SER A 470 27.15 -21.48 -26.38
C SER A 470 27.96 -20.70 -27.42
N LYS A 471 28.60 -19.58 -27.05
CA LYS A 471 29.41 -18.72 -27.93
C LYS A 471 30.91 -18.90 -27.75
N CYS A 472 31.37 -19.05 -26.52
CA CYS A 472 32.81 -19.06 -26.20
C CYS A 472 33.26 -20.33 -25.48
N GLN A 473 32.35 -21.28 -25.25
CA GLN A 473 32.58 -22.54 -24.52
C GLN A 473 33.08 -22.39 -23.08
N TYR A 474 33.21 -21.15 -22.57
CA TYR A 474 33.58 -20.89 -21.20
C TYR A 474 32.57 -21.54 -20.25
N GLU A 475 33.10 -22.34 -19.34
CA GLU A 475 32.35 -22.99 -18.29
C GLU A 475 32.36 -22.08 -17.06
N TRP A 476 31.19 -21.81 -16.48
CA TRP A 476 31.10 -21.04 -15.25
C TRP A 476 30.04 -21.57 -14.32
N GLU A 477 30.28 -21.37 -13.03
CA GLU A 477 29.37 -21.74 -11.99
C GLU A 477 28.59 -20.49 -11.53
N THR A 478 27.25 -20.53 -11.56
CA THR A 478 26.42 -19.48 -10.95
C THR A 478 25.05 -20.02 -10.52
N THR A 479 24.37 -19.26 -9.69
CA THR A 479 23.00 -19.55 -9.24
C THR A 479 22.01 -19.45 -10.40
N LEU A 480 21.01 -20.33 -10.42
CA LEU A 480 19.88 -20.25 -11.35
C LEU A 480 19.18 -18.88 -11.30
N TYR A 481 19.12 -18.25 -10.13
CA TYR A 481 18.52 -16.91 -9.96
C TYR A 481 19.21 -15.84 -10.81
N LYS A 482 20.54 -15.75 -10.70
CA LYS A 482 21.35 -14.79 -11.44
C LYS A 482 21.26 -15.03 -12.94
N ARG A 483 21.28 -16.31 -13.36
CA ARG A 483 21.19 -16.71 -14.77
C ARG A 483 19.80 -16.48 -15.38
N ALA A 484 18.76 -17.08 -14.80
CA ALA A 484 17.41 -17.09 -15.37
C ALA A 484 16.62 -15.80 -15.09
N LYS A 485 16.65 -15.28 -13.85
CA LYS A 485 15.86 -14.10 -13.48
C LYS A 485 16.56 -12.78 -13.78
N ARG A 486 17.82 -12.61 -13.34
CA ARG A 486 18.58 -11.36 -13.59
C ARG A 486 19.16 -11.27 -14.99
N GLY A 487 19.09 -12.35 -15.78
CA GLY A 487 19.60 -12.37 -17.16
C GLY A 487 21.12 -12.24 -17.26
N GLN A 488 21.88 -12.55 -16.18
CA GLN A 488 23.33 -12.54 -16.25
C GLN A 488 23.79 -13.69 -17.15
N GLY A 489 24.51 -13.35 -18.22
CA GLY A 489 25.10 -14.32 -19.16
C GLY A 489 26.53 -14.70 -18.78
N CYS A 490 27.21 -15.38 -19.72
CA CYS A 490 28.60 -15.79 -19.59
C CYS A 490 29.51 -14.63 -19.10
N PRO A 491 30.24 -14.82 -17.97
CA PRO A 491 31.20 -13.85 -17.47
C PRO A 491 32.30 -13.56 -18.49
N ALA A 492 32.78 -14.53 -19.24
CA ALA A 492 33.82 -14.28 -20.23
C ALA A 492 33.36 -13.36 -21.38
N CYS A 493 32.09 -13.46 -21.77
CA CYS A 493 31.50 -12.61 -22.81
C CYS A 493 31.14 -11.21 -22.30
N ASN A 494 30.59 -11.11 -21.07
CA ASN A 494 29.97 -9.87 -20.58
C ASN A 494 30.73 -9.18 -19.44
N SER A 495 31.66 -9.86 -18.77
CA SER A 495 32.52 -9.27 -17.73
C SER A 495 33.71 -8.56 -18.35
N LYS A 496 34.00 -7.37 -17.85
CA LYS A 496 35.22 -6.61 -18.18
C LYS A 496 36.49 -7.28 -17.64
N ASN A 497 36.38 -8.20 -16.69
CA ASN A 497 37.52 -8.70 -15.90
C ASN A 497 37.92 -10.16 -16.17
N THR A 498 37.07 -11.00 -16.77
CA THR A 498 37.35 -12.45 -16.93
C THR A 498 38.12 -12.76 -18.21
N VAL A 499 39.42 -13.02 -18.12
CA VAL A 499 40.30 -13.33 -19.27
C VAL A 499 40.31 -14.84 -19.56
N ILE A 500 40.24 -15.21 -20.83
CA ILE A 500 40.42 -16.57 -21.34
C ILE A 500 41.57 -16.51 -22.36
N ILE A 501 42.65 -17.23 -22.05
CA ILE A 501 43.80 -17.41 -22.93
C ILE A 501 43.34 -18.11 -24.21
N GLY A 502 43.72 -17.57 -25.37
CA GLY A 502 43.35 -18.10 -26.68
C GLY A 502 41.98 -17.64 -27.19
N TYR A 503 41.28 -16.74 -26.47
CA TYR A 503 39.96 -16.26 -26.89
C TYR A 503 39.77 -14.75 -26.76
N ASN A 504 39.84 -14.21 -25.54
CA ASN A 504 39.55 -12.79 -25.28
C ASN A 504 40.71 -12.04 -24.62
N ASP A 505 41.85 -12.69 -24.46
CA ASP A 505 43.09 -12.06 -24.03
C ASP A 505 43.67 -11.13 -25.10
N LEU A 506 44.59 -10.25 -24.70
CA LEU A 506 45.17 -9.24 -25.56
C LEU A 506 46.04 -9.86 -26.65
N GLN A 507 46.77 -10.95 -26.36
CA GLN A 507 47.62 -11.61 -27.36
C GLN A 507 46.78 -12.17 -28.50
N THR A 508 45.68 -12.85 -28.18
CA THR A 508 44.78 -13.42 -29.19
C THR A 508 44.01 -12.35 -29.94
N THR A 509 43.44 -11.37 -29.23
CA THR A 509 42.54 -10.38 -29.85
C THR A 509 43.25 -9.19 -30.49
N ASN A 510 44.53 -8.97 -30.16
CA ASN A 510 45.36 -7.92 -30.76
C ASN A 510 46.87 -8.30 -30.72
N PRO A 511 47.31 -9.25 -31.57
CA PRO A 511 48.69 -9.73 -31.59
C PRO A 511 49.72 -8.63 -31.88
N GLN A 512 49.38 -7.70 -32.77
CA GLN A 512 50.27 -6.57 -33.12
C GLN A 512 50.54 -5.68 -31.90
N LEU A 513 49.51 -5.39 -31.11
CA LEU A 513 49.70 -4.61 -29.89
C LEU A 513 50.47 -5.41 -28.84
N ALA A 514 50.24 -6.72 -28.72
CA ALA A 514 51.00 -7.59 -27.82
C ALA A 514 52.50 -7.63 -28.17
N ASN A 515 52.89 -7.43 -29.42
CA ASN A 515 54.30 -7.33 -29.83
C ASN A 515 55.00 -6.06 -29.32
N GLU A 516 54.24 -5.04 -28.93
CA GLU A 516 54.77 -3.83 -28.29
C GLU A 516 54.85 -3.94 -26.77
N TRP A 517 54.55 -5.11 -26.20
CA TRP A 517 54.67 -5.34 -24.76
C TRP A 517 56.13 -5.22 -24.35
N HIS A 518 56.42 -4.46 -23.29
CA HIS A 518 57.79 -4.35 -22.81
C HIS A 518 58.25 -5.70 -22.23
N PRO A 519 59.44 -6.22 -22.62
CA PRO A 519 59.92 -7.54 -22.20
C PRO A 519 60.09 -7.65 -20.67
N ASP A 520 60.68 -6.64 -20.02
CA ASP A 520 61.11 -6.79 -18.62
C ASP A 520 60.40 -5.89 -17.59
N LYS A 521 59.58 -4.91 -18.02
CA LYS A 521 59.03 -3.87 -17.12
C LYS A 521 57.60 -4.12 -16.65
N ASN A 522 57.00 -5.26 -17.02
CA ASN A 522 55.62 -5.59 -16.67
C ASN A 522 55.48 -6.65 -15.57
N ASN A 523 56.57 -6.94 -14.85
CA ASN A 523 56.66 -8.03 -13.88
C ASN A 523 56.13 -9.34 -14.52
N ASP A 524 55.40 -10.15 -13.77
CA ASP A 524 54.85 -11.42 -14.25
C ASP A 524 53.59 -11.30 -15.15
N ILE A 525 53.19 -10.08 -15.52
CA ILE A 525 51.93 -9.86 -16.26
C ILE A 525 52.18 -10.01 -17.76
N LYS A 526 51.59 -11.04 -18.35
CA LYS A 526 51.69 -11.35 -19.78
C LYS A 526 50.51 -10.79 -20.58
N PRO A 527 50.66 -10.57 -21.90
CA PRO A 527 49.55 -10.23 -22.78
C PRO A 527 48.38 -11.23 -22.73
N THR A 528 48.64 -12.49 -22.40
CA THR A 528 47.62 -13.54 -22.19
C THR A 528 46.76 -13.33 -20.95
N ASP A 529 47.19 -12.50 -20.00
CA ASP A 529 46.56 -12.36 -18.68
C ASP A 529 45.61 -11.15 -18.61
N VAL A 530 45.44 -10.44 -19.71
CA VAL A 530 44.70 -9.16 -19.76
C VAL A 530 43.84 -9.05 -21.01
N LYS A 531 42.70 -8.34 -20.93
CA LYS A 531 41.89 -7.99 -22.11
C LYS A 531 42.35 -6.69 -22.75
N LYS A 532 42.10 -6.54 -24.05
CA LYS A 532 42.31 -5.30 -24.82
C LYS A 532 41.60 -4.05 -24.26
N GLY A 533 40.52 -4.23 -23.48
CA GLY A 533 39.77 -3.14 -22.84
C GLY A 533 40.20 -2.80 -21.40
N SER A 534 41.29 -3.41 -20.90
CA SER A 534 41.72 -3.26 -19.51
C SER A 534 42.20 -1.85 -19.15
N ASN A 535 41.87 -1.39 -17.95
CA ASN A 535 42.40 -0.15 -17.36
C ASN A 535 43.82 -0.32 -16.79
N LYS A 536 44.34 -1.56 -16.73
CA LYS A 536 45.67 -1.85 -16.18
C LYS A 536 46.73 -1.11 -16.99
N ARG A 537 47.61 -0.42 -16.28
CA ARG A 537 48.75 0.31 -16.85
C ARG A 537 49.92 -0.64 -17.00
N VAL A 538 50.52 -0.66 -18.17
CA VAL A 538 51.67 -1.51 -18.51
C VAL A 538 52.66 -0.68 -19.31
N TRP A 539 53.91 -1.10 -19.28
CA TRP A 539 55.00 -0.56 -20.08
C TRP A 539 54.94 -1.12 -21.49
N TRP A 540 55.06 -0.22 -22.45
CA TRP A 540 55.12 -0.51 -23.89
C TRP A 540 56.51 -0.16 -24.42
N LEU A 541 56.95 -0.87 -25.44
CA LEU A 541 58.20 -0.64 -26.14
C LEU A 541 57.93 -0.46 -27.64
N CYS A 542 58.31 0.70 -28.17
CA CYS A 542 58.01 1.04 -29.56
C CYS A 542 58.90 0.20 -30.46
N SER A 543 58.30 -0.53 -31.41
CA SER A 543 59.05 -1.31 -32.41
C SER A 543 59.90 -0.44 -33.34
N VAL A 544 59.54 0.83 -33.53
CA VAL A 544 60.23 1.75 -34.46
C VAL A 544 61.35 2.53 -33.77
N CYS A 545 61.02 3.30 -32.73
CA CYS A 545 61.97 4.23 -32.10
C CYS A 545 62.50 3.75 -30.75
N ARG A 546 62.12 2.54 -30.31
CA ARG A 546 62.51 1.95 -29.01
C ARG A 546 62.15 2.78 -27.77
N HIS A 547 61.32 3.81 -27.93
CA HIS A 547 60.77 4.57 -26.82
C HIS A 547 59.95 3.66 -25.91
N GLU A 548 60.08 3.86 -24.60
CA GLU A 548 59.35 3.14 -23.58
C GLU A 548 58.34 4.06 -22.90
N TRP A 549 57.09 3.62 -22.74
CA TRP A 549 56.09 4.44 -22.06
C TRP A 549 55.05 3.62 -21.32
N ASN A 550 54.56 4.16 -20.20
CA ASN A 550 53.59 3.51 -19.34
C ASN A 550 52.20 4.12 -19.56
N VAL A 551 51.25 3.35 -20.12
CA VAL A 551 49.86 3.80 -20.32
C VAL A 551 48.87 2.62 -20.22
N PRO A 552 47.57 2.89 -19.97
CA PRO A 552 46.54 1.85 -19.93
C PRO A 552 46.39 1.08 -21.25
N ILE A 553 46.18 -0.24 -21.17
CA ILE A 553 45.96 -1.12 -22.33
C ILE A 553 44.81 -0.65 -23.22
N LYS A 554 43.69 -0.24 -22.62
CA LYS A 554 42.54 0.29 -23.38
C LYS A 554 42.86 1.50 -24.26
N ASN A 555 43.85 2.33 -23.87
CA ASN A 555 44.21 3.53 -24.62
C ASN A 555 45.00 3.12 -25.87
N ARG A 556 45.95 2.19 -25.70
CA ARG A 556 46.66 1.60 -26.83
C ARG A 556 45.73 0.91 -27.81
N ASN A 557 44.77 0.13 -27.31
CA ASN A 557 43.80 -0.56 -28.15
C ASN A 557 42.85 0.38 -28.92
N LYS A 558 42.69 1.64 -28.47
CA LYS A 558 41.95 2.68 -29.19
C LYS A 558 42.80 3.38 -30.28
N GLY A 559 44.05 2.98 -30.48
CA GLY A 559 44.93 3.52 -31.51
C GLY A 559 45.94 4.55 -31.02
N SER A 560 46.08 4.78 -29.70
CA SER A 560 47.17 5.63 -29.19
C SER A 560 48.53 4.94 -29.43
N GLY A 561 49.28 5.41 -30.43
CA GLY A 561 50.64 4.93 -30.75
C GLY A 561 51.73 5.54 -29.86
N CYS A 562 52.99 5.32 -30.23
CA CYS A 562 54.13 5.91 -29.53
C CYS A 562 54.09 7.44 -29.57
N PRO A 563 54.14 8.13 -28.42
CA PRO A 563 54.06 9.60 -28.38
C PRO A 563 55.27 10.29 -29.01
N LEU A 564 56.47 9.68 -28.98
CA LEU A 564 57.64 10.24 -29.66
C LEU A 564 57.53 10.12 -31.18
N CYS A 565 57.03 9.00 -31.71
CA CYS A 565 56.75 8.86 -33.15
C CYS A 565 55.66 9.83 -33.63
N ALA A 566 54.63 10.06 -32.81
CA ALA A 566 53.57 11.02 -33.14
C ALA A 566 54.10 12.46 -33.22
N LYS A 567 54.97 12.87 -32.30
CA LYS A 567 55.60 14.19 -32.32
C LYS A 567 56.51 14.40 -33.55
N LYS A 568 57.26 13.37 -33.97
CA LYS A 568 58.14 13.40 -35.15
C LYS A 568 57.40 13.41 -36.50
N ARG A 569 56.09 13.17 -36.54
CA ARG A 569 55.26 13.24 -37.77
C ARG A 569 54.60 14.61 -38.00
N ILE A 570 54.64 15.48 -36.99
CA ILE A 570 54.02 16.83 -37.01
C ILE A 570 55.09 17.91 -37.30
N GLN A 571 56.37 17.53 -37.29
CA GLN A 571 57.49 18.24 -37.88
C GLN A 571 57.77 17.63 -39.25
#